data_AF-A0A3D0WWM4-F1
#
_entry.id   AF-A0A3D0WWM4-F1
#
_cell.length_a   1.000
_cell.length_b   1.000
_cell.length_c   1.000
_cell.angle_alpha   90.00
_cell.angle_beta   90.00
_cell.angle_gamma   90.00
#
_symmetry.space_group_name_H-M   'P 1'
#
loop_
_entity.id
_entity.type
_entity.pdbx_description
1 polymer ?
#
loop_
_entity_poly.entity_id
_entity_poly.type
_entity_poly.pdbx_seq_one_letter_code
_entity_poly.pdbx_strand_id
1 'polypeptide(L)'
;MNKSIIIGSILCTLILLFYALSCKPNIRKDKKRTKSLESGFISPPDTVQTSVYWYWISDNISREGVIKDLHAMKEVGINRAFIGNIGLNDL
;
A
#
# COMPACT_ATOMS: atom_id res chain seq x y z
N MET A 1 56.26 -12.86 28.97
CA MET A 1 55.12 -12.10 28.42
C MET A 1 54.52 -11.24 29.54
N ASN A 2 54.37 -9.93 29.34
CA ASN A 2 54.15 -8.99 30.44
C ASN A 2 52.69 -9.08 30.94
N LYS A 3 52.47 -9.41 32.22
CA LYS A 3 51.12 -9.68 32.79
C LYS A 3 50.14 -8.51 32.59
N SER A 4 50.64 -7.27 32.62
CA SER A 4 49.85 -6.07 32.37
C SER A 4 49.32 -5.94 30.94
N ILE A 5 50.06 -6.47 29.94
CA ILE A 5 49.63 -6.47 28.54
C ILE A 5 48.49 -7.47 28.33
N ILE A 6 48.55 -8.63 29.00
CA ILE A 6 47.53 -9.68 28.92
C ILE A 6 46.20 -9.19 29.52
N ILE A 7 46.26 -8.52 30.67
CA ILE A 7 45.07 -7.96 31.33
C ILE A 7 44.40 -6.87 30.46
N GLY A 8 45.20 -5.98 29.85
CA GLY A 8 44.68 -4.96 28.94
C GLY A 8 43.99 -5.55 27.70
N SER A 9 44.55 -6.62 27.13
CA SER A 9 43.97 -7.33 25.99
C SER A 9 42.63 -8.01 26.33
N ILE A 10 42.55 -8.66 27.49
CA ILE A 10 41.31 -9.29 27.98
C ILE A 10 40.22 -8.25 28.24
N LEU A 11 40.57 -7.10 28.84
CA LEU A 11 39.61 -6.03 29.10
C LEU A 11 39.07 -5.44 27.78
N CYS A 12 39.96 -5.24 26.79
CA CYS A 12 39.59 -4.71 25.49
C CYS A 12 38.65 -5.67 24.73
N THR A 13 38.92 -6.97 24.76
CA THR A 13 38.06 -7.98 24.12
C THR A 13 36.70 -8.12 24.80
N LEU A 14 36.62 -8.01 26.13
CA LEU A 14 35.34 -8.01 26.86
C LEU A 14 34.48 -6.78 26.55
N ILE A 15 35.11 -5.60 26.44
CA ILE A 15 34.42 -4.37 26.05
C ILE A 15 33.87 -4.48 24.62
N LEU A 16 34.68 -4.98 23.68
CA LEU A 16 34.25 -5.22 22.30
C LEU A 16 33.09 -6.21 22.21
N LEU A 17 33.12 -7.28 23.02
CA LEU A 17 31.99 -8.24 23.11
C LEU A 17 30.71 -7.58 23.64
N PHE A 18 30.83 -6.71 24.64
CA PHE A 18 29.69 -6.01 25.24
C PHE A 18 29.02 -5.05 24.25
N TYR A 19 29.80 -4.34 23.44
CA TYR A 19 29.27 -3.49 22.37
C TYR A 19 28.62 -4.31 21.24
N ALA A 20 29.17 -5.47 20.89
CA ALA A 20 28.59 -6.36 19.87
C ALA A 20 27.22 -6.94 20.29
N LEU A 21 27.01 -7.19 21.58
CA LEU A 21 25.75 -7.70 22.13
C LEU A 21 24.64 -6.63 22.23
N SER A 22 24.96 -5.34 22.05
CA SER A 22 23.99 -4.25 22.16
C SER A 22 23.15 -4.02 20.89
N CYS A 23 23.52 -4.63 19.76
CA CYS A 23 22.72 -4.58 18.53
C CYS A 23 21.46 -5.44 18.65
N LYS A 24 20.33 -4.83 19.06
CA LYS A 24 19.01 -5.47 18.96
C LYS A 24 18.40 -5.21 17.58
N PRO A 25 18.23 -6.24 16.72
CA PRO A 25 17.55 -6.06 15.44
C PRO A 25 16.09 -5.64 15.68
N ASN A 26 15.62 -4.64 14.94
CA ASN A 26 14.28 -4.08 15.11
C ASN A 26 13.20 -4.89 14.37
N ILE A 27 13.14 -6.20 14.67
CA ILE A 27 12.24 -7.19 14.03
C ILE A 27 10.75 -6.81 14.23
N ARG A 28 10.44 -6.08 15.31
CA ARG A 28 9.05 -5.70 15.66
C ARG A 28 8.46 -4.67 14.69
N LYS A 29 9.26 -3.74 14.17
CA LYS A 29 8.77 -2.72 13.23
C LYS A 29 8.42 -3.34 11.87
N ASP A 30 9.25 -4.24 11.36
CA ASP A 30 8.98 -4.92 10.08
C ASP A 30 7.73 -5.79 10.16
N LYS A 31 7.58 -6.60 11.21
CA LYS A 31 6.39 -7.44 11.37
C LYS A 31 5.08 -6.62 11.44
N LYS A 32 5.10 -5.46 12.10
CA LYS A 32 3.93 -4.56 12.15
C LYS A 32 3.64 -3.95 10.78
N ARG A 33 4.67 -3.52 10.05
CA ARG A 33 4.52 -2.96 8.70
C ARG A 33 3.96 -3.99 7.72
N THR A 34 4.52 -5.20 7.71
CA THR A 34 4.04 -6.29 6.85
C THR A 34 2.57 -6.60 7.11
N LYS A 35 2.15 -6.71 8.38
CA LYS A 35 0.74 -6.93 8.72
C LYS A 35 -0.17 -5.80 8.24
N SER A 36 0.26 -4.55 8.33
CA SER A 36 -0.52 -3.40 7.87
C SER A 36 -0.67 -3.38 6.35
N LEU A 37 0.37 -3.78 5.61
CA LEU A 37 0.32 -3.88 4.15
C LEU A 37 -0.56 -5.03 3.71
N GLU A 38 -0.42 -6.19 4.34
CA GLU A 38 -1.24 -7.37 4.10
C GLU A 38 -2.73 -7.07 4.32
N SER A 39 -3.07 -6.43 5.45
CA SER A 39 -4.47 -6.05 5.73
C SER A 39 -5.02 -5.07 4.70
N GLY A 40 -4.23 -4.06 4.30
CA GLY A 40 -4.66 -3.07 3.30
C GLY A 40 -4.73 -3.63 1.88
N PHE A 41 -4.01 -4.72 1.58
CA PHE A 41 -4.09 -5.41 0.30
C PHE A 41 -5.33 -6.32 0.21
N ILE A 42 -5.62 -7.07 1.29
CA ILE A 42 -6.82 -7.93 1.36
C ILE A 42 -8.09 -7.08 1.41
N SER A 43 -8.07 -5.98 2.18
CA SER A 43 -9.20 -5.07 2.34
C SER A 43 -8.71 -3.62 2.15
N PRO A 44 -8.72 -3.13 0.91
CA PRO A 44 -8.37 -1.75 0.62
C PRO A 44 -9.31 -0.77 1.36
N PRO A 45 -8.79 0.36 1.88
CA PRO A 45 -9.62 1.38 2.50
C PRO A 45 -10.48 2.10 1.45
N ASP A 46 -11.61 2.68 1.86
CA ASP A 46 -12.55 3.41 0.98
C ASP A 46 -11.95 4.62 0.26
N THR A 47 -10.79 5.10 0.74
CA THR A 47 -10.00 6.13 0.06
C THR A 47 -9.45 5.66 -1.30
N VAL A 48 -9.32 4.35 -1.50
CA VAL A 48 -8.95 3.74 -2.79
C VAL A 48 -10.21 3.57 -3.62
N GLN A 49 -10.33 4.37 -4.67
CA GLN A 49 -11.54 4.46 -5.49
C GLN A 49 -11.36 3.73 -6.82
N THR A 50 -12.03 2.59 -6.98
CA THR A 50 -12.07 1.86 -8.26
C THR A 50 -12.86 2.67 -9.28
N SER A 51 -12.19 3.05 -10.36
CA SER A 51 -12.70 4.04 -11.31
C SER A 51 -12.75 3.49 -12.75
N VAL A 52 -13.68 4.02 -13.55
CA VAL A 52 -13.78 3.72 -14.99
C VAL A 52 -13.89 4.98 -15.84
N TYR A 53 -13.47 4.90 -17.10
CA TYR A 53 -13.94 5.83 -18.13
C TYR A 53 -15.26 5.29 -18.68
N TRP A 54 -16.30 6.11 -18.64
CA TRP A 54 -17.63 5.75 -19.12
C TRP A 54 -18.02 6.72 -20.23
N TYR A 55 -17.99 6.23 -21.47
CA TYR A 55 -18.28 7.04 -22.64
C TYR A 55 -19.73 6.92 -23.07
N TRP A 56 -20.36 8.08 -23.21
CA TRP A 56 -21.65 8.26 -23.86
C TRP A 56 -21.37 8.56 -25.33
N ILE A 57 -21.94 7.78 -26.24
CA ILE A 57 -21.60 7.82 -27.66
C ILE A 57 -22.76 8.42 -28.43
N SER A 58 -22.51 9.53 -29.12
CA SER A 58 -23.47 10.24 -29.99
C SER A 58 -24.79 10.55 -29.29
N ASP A 59 -24.72 10.96 -28.03
CA ASP A 59 -25.87 11.23 -27.17
C ASP A 59 -26.87 10.06 -27.00
N ASN A 60 -26.43 8.82 -27.28
CA ASN A 60 -27.22 7.62 -27.03
C ASN A 60 -27.26 7.28 -25.54
N ILE A 61 -28.03 8.05 -24.79
CA ILE A 61 -28.16 7.94 -23.33
C ILE A 61 -29.64 7.94 -22.91
N SER A 62 -29.94 7.17 -21.86
CA SER A 62 -31.27 7.16 -21.24
C SER A 62 -31.15 7.17 -19.73
N ARG A 63 -32.15 7.74 -19.04
CA ARG A 63 -32.19 7.76 -17.57
C ARG A 63 -32.17 6.33 -17.02
N GLU A 64 -32.96 5.44 -17.62
CA GLU A 64 -33.10 4.04 -17.21
C GLU A 64 -31.79 3.27 -17.39
N GLY A 65 -31.08 3.52 -18.50
CA GLY A 65 -29.75 2.95 -18.75
C GLY A 65 -28.73 3.44 -17.73
N VAL A 66 -28.66 4.76 -17.50
CA VAL A 66 -27.75 5.36 -16.51
C VAL A 66 -27.98 4.77 -15.11
N ILE A 67 -29.23 4.60 -14.69
CA ILE A 67 -29.55 3.99 -13.39
C ILE A 67 -29.03 2.56 -13.30
N LYS A 68 -29.29 1.74 -14.33
CA LYS A 68 -28.86 0.33 -14.37
C LYS A 68 -27.34 0.20 -14.37
N ASP A 69 -26.66 1.02 -15.17
CA ASP A 69 -25.20 1.02 -15.26
C ASP A 69 -24.57 1.37 -13.91
N LEU A 70 -25.07 2.41 -13.22
CA LEU A 70 -24.56 2.80 -11.91
C LEU A 70 -24.79 1.72 -10.83
N HIS A 71 -25.94 1.05 -10.86
CA HIS A 71 -26.19 -0.08 -9.96
C HIS A 71 -25.25 -1.26 -10.24
N ALA A 72 -25.07 -1.63 -11.51
CA ALA A 72 -24.16 -2.70 -11.90
C ALA A 72 -22.70 -2.38 -11.53
N MET A 73 -22.26 -1.13 -11.75
CA MET A 73 -20.94 -0.65 -11.32
C MET A 73 -20.76 -0.80 -9.81
N LYS A 74 -21.76 -0.39 -9.02
CA LYS A 74 -21.69 -0.50 -7.56
C LYS A 74 -21.65 -1.95 -7.08
N GLU A 75 -22.42 -2.84 -7.70
CA GLU A 75 -22.48 -4.26 -7.36
C GLU A 75 -21.10 -4.94 -7.49
N VAL A 76 -20.32 -4.55 -8.50
CA VAL A 76 -18.96 -5.09 -8.73
C VAL A 76 -17.84 -4.28 -8.07
N GLY A 77 -18.19 -3.24 -7.29
CA GLY A 77 -17.22 -2.46 -6.51
C GLY A 77 -16.58 -1.27 -7.25
N ILE A 78 -17.10 -0.86 -8.41
CA ILE A 78 -16.74 0.41 -9.06
C ILE A 78 -17.47 1.54 -8.33
N ASN A 79 -16.73 2.58 -7.94
CA ASN A 79 -17.25 3.66 -7.10
C ASN A 79 -16.96 5.07 -7.66
N ARG A 80 -16.45 5.15 -8.90
CA ARG A 80 -16.17 6.39 -9.62
C ARG A 80 -16.25 6.19 -11.13
N ALA A 81 -16.84 7.14 -11.84
CA ALA A 81 -16.84 7.19 -13.29
C ALA A 81 -16.36 8.57 -13.78
N PHE A 82 -15.51 8.57 -14.79
CA PHE A 82 -15.16 9.74 -15.58
C PHE A 82 -15.97 9.70 -16.87
N ILE A 83 -16.88 10.66 -17.02
CA ILE A 83 -17.83 10.69 -18.13
C ILE A 83 -17.24 11.48 -19.29
N GLY A 84 -17.26 10.89 -20.49
CA GLY A 84 -16.96 11.59 -21.73
C GLY A 84 -18.11 11.40 -22.73
N ASN A 85 -18.61 12.49 -23.28
CA ASN A 85 -19.56 12.43 -24.39
C ASN A 85 -18.78 12.59 -25.71
N ILE A 86 -18.84 11.59 -26.58
CA ILE A 86 -18.05 11.52 -27.82
C ILE A 86 -18.96 11.33 -29.03
N GLY A 87 -18.54 11.80 -30.20
CA GLY A 87 -19.32 11.63 -31.44
C GLY A 87 -20.49 12.61 -31.58
N LEU A 88 -20.32 13.84 -31.07
CA LEU A 88 -21.30 14.93 -31.17
C LEU A 88 -21.18 15.78 -32.45
N ASN A 89 -20.13 15.56 -33.25
CA ASN A 89 -19.83 16.37 -34.44
C ASN A 89 -20.75 16.08 -35.65
N ASP A 90 -21.65 15.10 -35.53
CA ASP A 90 -22.56 14.63 -36.58
C ASP A 90 -24.04 14.97 -36.30
N LEU A 91 -24.31 15.88 -35.34
CA LEU A 91 -25.65 16.39 -34.97
C LEU A 91 -25.88 17.81 -35.48
#